data_AF-A0A938LMH8-F1
#
_entry.id   AF-A0A938LMH8-F1
#
_cell.length_a   1.000
_cell.length_b   1.000
_cell.length_c   1.000
_cell.angle_alpha   90.00
_cell.angle_beta   90.00
_cell.angle_gamma   90.00
#
_symmetry.space_group_name_H-M   'P 1'
#
loop_
_entity.id
_entity.type
_entity.pdbx_description
1 polymer ?
#
loop_
_entity_poly.entity_id
_entity_poly.type
_entity_poly.pdbx_seq_one_letter_code
_entity_poly.pdbx_strand_id
1 'polypeptide(L)' 'MLPKPSAKIQDHFAELTDPRVRKVTYPLINVVVISVCAVICGADDF' A
#
# COMPACT_ATOMS: atom_id res chain seq x y z
N MET A 1 -17.08 15.78 -17.56
CA MET A 1 -17.26 14.99 -16.34
C MET A 1 -15.88 14.48 -15.94
N LEU A 2 -15.35 14.90 -14.78
CA LEU A 2 -14.05 14.41 -14.33
C LEU A 2 -14.17 12.92 -13.96
N PRO A 3 -13.19 12.07 -14.30
CA PRO A 3 -13.23 10.66 -13.93
C PRO A 3 -13.30 10.53 -12.41
N LYS A 4 -14.22 9.70 -11.92
CA LYS A 4 -14.31 9.39 -10.49
C LYS A 4 -13.00 8.70 -10.07
N PRO A 5 -12.33 9.16 -9.00
CA PRO A 5 -11.12 8.50 -8.53
C PRO A 5 -11.41 7.03 -8.20
N SER A 6 -10.49 6.16 -8.58
CA SER A 6 -10.58 4.73 -8.32
C SER A 6 -10.46 4.44 -6.83
N ALA A 7 -11.26 3.51 -6.34
CA ALA A 7 -11.17 3.01 -4.95
C ALA A 7 -10.19 1.84 -4.81
N LYS A 8 -9.51 1.43 -5.90
CA LYS A 8 -8.52 0.36 -5.83
C LYS A 8 -7.27 0.87 -5.13
N ILE A 9 -6.84 0.14 -4.09
CA ILE A 9 -5.60 0.43 -3.35
C ILE A 9 -4.40 0.53 -4.31
N GLN A 10 -4.34 -0.34 -5.32
CA GLN A 10 -3.29 -0.36 -6.34
C GLN A 10 -3.15 0.98 -7.08
N ASP A 11 -4.28 1.59 -7.45
CA ASP A 11 -4.30 2.83 -8.21
C ASP A 11 -3.89 4.01 -7.32
N HIS A 12 -4.29 4.01 -6.06
CA HIS A 12 -3.93 5.06 -5.10
C HIS A 12 -2.44 5.07 -4.78
N PHE A 13 -1.81 3.89 -4.68
CA PHE A 13 -0.38 3.74 -4.37
C PHE A 13 0.49 3.50 -5.61
N ALA A 14 -0.03 3.74 -6.82
CA ALA A 14 0.70 3.48 -8.06
C ALA A 14 2.00 4.30 -8.18
N GLU A 15 2.02 5.51 -7.62
CA GLU A 15 3.19 6.42 -7.65
C GLU A 15 4.13 6.23 -6.45
N LEU A 16 3.85 5.27 -5.55
CA LEU A 16 4.69 5.01 -4.40
C LEU A 16 5.98 4.30 -4.84
N THR A 17 7.10 5.01 -4.71
CA THR A 17 8.43 4.45 -4.98
C THR A 17 8.82 3.49 -3.87
N ASP A 18 9.32 2.32 -4.24
CA ASP A 18 9.79 1.31 -3.28
C ASP A 18 11.09 1.74 -2.60
N PRO A 19 11.09 2.03 -1.28
CA PRO A 19 12.28 2.48 -0.58
C PRO A 19 13.24 1.33 -0.21
N ARG A 20 12.88 0.08 -0.50
CA ARG A 20 13.65 -1.10 -0.07
C ARG A 20 14.93 -1.21 -0.89
N VAL A 21 16.06 -1.18 -0.20
CA VAL A 21 17.41 -1.26 -0.80
C VAL A 21 17.91 -2.68 -1.06
N ARG A 22 17.25 -3.71 -0.48
CA ARG A 22 17.66 -5.13 -0.61
C ARG A 22 16.86 -5.84 -1.70
N LYS A 23 17.28 -7.06 -2.03
CA LYS A 23 16.54 -7.92 -2.96
C LYS A 23 15.08 -8.05 -2.53
N VAL A 24 14.19 -7.59 -3.40
CA VAL A 24 12.74 -7.63 -3.19
C VAL A 24 12.22 -9.03 -3.56
N THR A 25 11.57 -9.70 -2.61
CA THR A 25 10.89 -10.98 -2.83
C THR A 25 9.40 -10.80 -3.16
N TYR A 26 8.78 -9.75 -2.59
CA TYR A 26 7.34 -9.50 -2.72
C TYR A 26 7.08 -8.07 -3.21
N PRO A 27 6.08 -7.85 -4.08
CA PRO A 27 5.65 -6.52 -4.51
C PRO A 27 5.38 -5.58 -3.33
N LEU A 28 5.71 -4.29 -3.48
CA LEU A 28 5.51 -3.28 -2.43
C LEU A 28 4.05 -3.19 -1.99
N ILE A 29 3.12 -3.31 -2.94
CA ILE A 29 1.69 -3.24 -2.69
C ILE A 29 1.21 -4.30 -1.69
N ASN A 30 1.83 -5.48 -1.65
CA ASN A 30 1.45 -6.51 -0.68
C ASN A 30 1.77 -6.07 0.76
N VAL A 31 2.90 -5.39 0.96
CA VAL A 31 3.30 -4.85 2.26
C VAL A 31 2.37 -3.70 2.67
N VAL A 32 2.03 -2.81 1.73
CA VAL A 32 1.09 -1.72 1.97
C VAL A 32 -0.28 -2.25 2.40
N VAL A 33 -0.81 -3.26 1.70
CA VAL A 33 -2.09 -3.88 2.04
C VAL A 33 -2.06 -4.51 3.44
N ILE A 34 -1.00 -5.26 3.77
CA ILE A 34 -0.84 -5.85 5.11
C ILE A 34 -0.79 -4.75 6.18
N SER A 35 -0.08 -3.64 5.91
CA SER A 35 0.04 -2.52 6.84
C SER A 35 -1.30 -1.82 7.07
N VAL A 36 -2.09 -1.60 6.01
CA VAL A 36 -3.46 -1.05 6.12
C VAL A 36 -4.35 -1.99 6.94
N CYS A 37 -4.27 -3.31 6.70
CA CYS A 37 -5.01 -4.28 7.52
C CYS A 37 -4.58 -4.24 8.99
N ALA A 38 -3.28 -4.15 9.27
CA ALA A 38 -2.76 -4.07 10.62
C ALA A 38 -3.30 -2.83 11.36
N VAL A 39 -3.22 -1.65 10.74
CA VAL A 39 -3.76 -0.39 11.31
C VAL A 39 -5.27 -0.48 11.54
N ILE A 40 -6.04 -1.01 10.58
CA ILE A 40 -7.48 -1.18 10.74
C ILE A 40 -7.81 -2.16 11.88
N CYS A 41 -6.98 -3.17 12.10
CA CYS A 41 -7.11 -4.11 13.21
C CYS A 41 -6.60 -3.56 14.56
N GLY A 42 -6.09 -2.33 14.60
CA GLY A 42 -5.53 -1.71 15.81
C GLY A 42 -4.14 -2.24 16.20
N ALA A 43 -3.38 -2.80 15.24
CA ALA A 43 -2.02 -3.28 15.42
C ALA A 43 -0.97 -2.22 15.01
N ASP A 44 -1.23 -0.96 15.35
CA ASP A 44 -0.40 0.21 15.05
C ASP A 44 0.17 0.90 16.30
N ASP A 45 -0.21 0.46 17.50
CA ASP A 45 0.29 0.97 18.78
C ASP A 45 1.41 0.06 19.32
N PHE A 46 2.66 0.55 19.25
CA PHE A 46 3.88 -0.10 19.74
C PHE A 46 4.78 0.89 20.49
#